data_AF-A0A3B8LVW6-F1
#
_entry.id   AF-A0A3B8LVW6-F1
#
_cell.length_a   1.000
_cell.length_b   1.000
_cell.length_c   1.000
_cell.angle_alpha   90.00
_cell.angle_beta   90.00
_cell.angle_gamma   90.00
#
_symmetry.space_group_name_H-M   'P 1'
#
loop_
_entity.id
_entity.type
_entity.pdbx_description
1 polymer ?
#
loop_
_entity_poly.entity_id
_entity_poly.type
_entity_poly.pdbx_seq_one_letter_code
_entity_poly.pdbx_strand_id
1 'polypeptide(L)'
;TLAKDSIFMMPHLGVLAQVQPEAAVQVFERDCLVYLGTCIAPAGIGKPGKPCFSYRITGEGIDESGEVEFGTMQLLKIADGVTARAVIEPNKGFDAGGGDGKSFEQEIRGGTVGVILDGRGRPLELPAERDACRRAVVAWNRAQSLAELN
;
A
#
# COMPACT_ATOMS: atom_id res chain seq x y z
N THR A 1 6.41 1.01 -2.17
CA THR A 1 5.73 0.56 -3.41
C THR A 1 5.58 -0.94 -3.42
N LEU A 2 4.45 -1.44 -3.91
CA LEU A 2 4.18 -2.86 -4.15
C LEU A 2 4.29 -3.18 -5.65
N ALA A 3 4.89 -4.31 -5.97
CA ALA A 3 5.01 -4.83 -7.32
C ALA A 3 4.91 -6.36 -7.32
N LYS A 4 4.50 -6.93 -8.45
CA LYS A 4 4.33 -8.36 -8.67
C LYS A 4 5.25 -8.82 -9.81
N ASP A 5 5.90 -9.96 -9.62
CA ASP A 5 6.46 -10.74 -10.73
C ASP A 5 5.30 -11.47 -11.44
N SER A 6 4.99 -11.02 -12.66
CA SER A 6 3.84 -11.47 -13.42
C SER A 6 4.01 -12.85 -14.06
N ILE A 7 5.26 -13.25 -14.34
CA ILE A 7 5.59 -14.45 -15.13
C ILE A 7 6.42 -15.49 -14.36
N PHE A 8 6.65 -15.28 -13.07
CA PHE A 8 7.35 -16.20 -12.18
C PHE A 8 8.79 -16.50 -12.65
N MET A 9 9.47 -15.46 -13.12
CA MET A 9 10.83 -15.56 -13.65
C MET A 9 11.91 -15.19 -12.64
N MET A 10 11.58 -14.61 -11.48
CA MET A 10 12.57 -14.19 -10.48
C MET A 10 13.61 -15.28 -10.13
N PRO A 11 13.24 -16.56 -9.88
CA PRO A 11 14.24 -17.60 -9.59
C PRO A 11 15.20 -17.84 -10.76
N HIS A 12 14.69 -17.86 -12.00
CA HIS A 12 15.50 -18.07 -13.20
C HIS A 12 16.41 -16.87 -13.50
N LEU A 13 15.91 -15.65 -13.30
CA LEU A 13 16.68 -14.42 -13.44
C LEU A 13 17.81 -14.33 -12.41
N GLY A 14 17.64 -14.91 -11.22
CA GLY A 14 18.72 -15.05 -10.24
C GLY A 14 19.88 -15.91 -10.74
N VAL A 15 19.59 -17.00 -11.48
CA VAL A 15 20.63 -17.83 -12.12
C VAL A 15 21.29 -17.06 -13.27
N LEU A 16 20.49 -16.43 -14.14
CA LEU A 16 21.00 -15.63 -15.26
C LEU A 16 21.89 -14.48 -14.78
N ALA A 17 21.55 -13.83 -13.66
CA ALA A 17 22.31 -12.71 -13.11
C ALA A 17 23.74 -13.08 -12.69
N GLN A 18 24.05 -14.36 -12.47
CA GLN A 18 25.42 -14.80 -12.18
C GLN A 18 26.33 -14.75 -13.42
N VAL A 19 25.74 -14.77 -14.61
CA VAL A 19 26.47 -14.84 -15.89
C VAL A 19 26.29 -13.56 -16.71
N GLN A 20 25.08 -13.00 -16.73
CA GLN A 20 24.73 -11.79 -17.47
C GLN A 20 23.78 -10.88 -16.65
N PRO A 21 24.32 -10.12 -15.68
CA PRO A 21 23.54 -9.28 -14.77
C PRO A 21 22.62 -8.27 -15.48
N GLU A 22 23.14 -7.58 -16.50
CA GLU A 22 22.41 -6.51 -17.19
C GLU A 22 21.20 -7.05 -17.95
N ALA A 23 21.34 -8.22 -18.58
CA ALA A 23 20.23 -8.87 -19.27
C ALA A 23 19.15 -9.33 -18.28
N ALA A 24 19.56 -9.88 -17.12
CA ALA A 24 18.63 -10.27 -16.08
C ALA A 24 17.81 -9.09 -15.54
N VAL A 25 18.46 -7.93 -15.34
CA VAL A 25 17.78 -6.68 -14.93
C VAL A 25 16.82 -6.19 -16.01
N GLN A 26 17.24 -6.15 -17.27
CA GLN A 26 16.37 -5.69 -18.36
C GLN A 26 15.10 -6.54 -18.49
N VAL A 27 15.23 -7.88 -18.45
CA VAL A 27 14.08 -8.79 -18.50
C VAL A 27 13.20 -8.62 -17.25
N PHE A 28 13.80 -8.43 -16.08
CA PHE A 28 13.04 -8.20 -14.86
C PHE A 28 12.18 -6.94 -14.95
N GLU A 29 12.79 -5.80 -15.29
CA GLU A 29 12.12 -4.51 -15.30
C GLU A 29 11.09 -4.36 -16.42
N ARG A 30 11.35 -4.94 -17.59
CA ARG A 30 10.51 -4.77 -18.78
C ARG A 30 9.43 -5.83 -18.92
N ASP A 31 9.75 -7.08 -18.58
CA ASP A 31 8.89 -8.21 -18.92
C ASP A 31 8.22 -8.84 -17.68
N CYS A 32 8.81 -8.70 -16.49
CA CYS A 32 8.30 -9.37 -15.28
C CYS A 32 7.58 -8.42 -14.32
N LEU A 33 8.05 -7.19 -14.17
CA LEU A 33 7.66 -6.32 -13.08
C LEU A 33 6.36 -5.56 -13.39
N VAL A 34 5.27 -5.95 -12.73
CA VAL A 34 4.01 -5.20 -12.76
C VAL A 34 3.86 -4.41 -11.47
N TYR A 35 3.81 -3.08 -11.58
CA TYR A 35 3.58 -2.22 -10.44
C TYR A 35 2.11 -2.24 -10.02
N LEU A 36 1.87 -2.54 -8.74
CA LEU A 36 0.53 -2.52 -8.15
C LEU A 36 0.19 -1.11 -7.65
N GLY A 37 1.20 -0.41 -7.14
CA GLY A 37 1.13 0.98 -6.67
C GLY A 37 1.74 1.16 -5.27
N THR A 38 1.50 2.29 -4.62
CA THR A 38 2.02 2.57 -3.27
C THR A 38 1.07 2.09 -2.18
N CYS A 39 1.59 1.50 -1.11
CA CYS A 39 0.85 1.23 0.12
C CYS A 39 1.43 2.09 1.25
N ILE A 40 0.60 2.95 1.85
CA ILE A 40 0.95 3.81 2.98
C ILE A 40 0.31 3.23 4.22
N ALA A 41 1.14 2.88 5.18
CA ALA A 41 0.66 2.04 6.26
C ALA A 41 1.57 2.14 7.49
N PRO A 42 1.26 3.06 8.40
CA PRO A 42 2.07 3.28 9.58
C PRO A 42 2.13 2.06 10.51
N ALA A 43 3.29 1.84 11.13
CA ALA A 43 3.45 0.88 12.23
C ALA A 43 2.93 1.47 13.54
N GLY A 44 2.27 0.68 14.37
CA GLY A 44 1.58 1.15 15.57
C GLY A 44 0.24 0.47 15.78
N ILE A 45 -0.27 0.60 17.00
CA ILE A 45 -1.55 0.05 17.45
C ILE A 45 -2.42 1.18 17.99
N GLY A 46 -3.69 1.18 17.57
CA GLY A 46 -4.69 2.15 17.99
C GLY A 46 -5.95 1.50 18.52
N LYS A 47 -6.98 2.32 18.69
CA LYS A 47 -8.33 1.86 19.02
C LYS A 47 -9.19 1.91 17.76
N PRO A 48 -10.01 0.89 17.46
CA PRO A 48 -10.92 0.92 16.31
C PRO A 48 -11.74 2.22 16.26
N GLY A 49 -11.83 2.82 15.08
CA GLY A 49 -12.54 4.10 14.85
C GLY A 49 -11.83 5.33 15.42
N LYS A 50 -10.60 5.20 15.93
CA LYS A 50 -9.72 6.35 16.22
C LYS A 50 -8.76 6.58 15.06
N PRO A 51 -8.29 7.80 14.83
CA PRO A 51 -7.49 8.03 13.65
C PRO A 51 -6.09 7.43 13.72
N CYS A 52 -5.64 6.89 12.60
CA CYS A 52 -4.32 6.33 12.41
C CYS A 52 -3.38 7.37 11.78
N PHE A 53 -3.81 8.01 10.69
CA PHE A 53 -3.08 9.11 10.04
C PHE A 53 -4.00 9.96 9.19
N SER A 54 -3.65 11.23 9.00
CA SER A 54 -4.22 12.09 7.97
C SER A 54 -3.36 12.04 6.70
N TYR A 55 -3.96 12.36 5.56
CA TYR A 55 -3.26 12.44 4.28
C TYR A 55 -3.74 13.61 3.44
N ARG A 56 -2.83 14.10 2.59
CA ARG A 56 -3.14 14.92 1.42
C ARG A 56 -2.33 14.38 0.24
N ILE A 57 -3.00 14.05 -0.85
CA ILE A 57 -2.40 13.50 -2.06
C ILE A 57 -2.81 14.37 -3.24
N THR A 58 -1.81 14.97 -3.88
CA THR A 58 -1.99 15.88 -5.02
C THR A 58 -1.15 15.45 -6.21
N GLY A 59 -1.72 15.52 -7.40
CA GLY A 59 -1.05 15.10 -8.64
C GLY A 59 -1.92 15.38 -9.86
N GLU A 60 -1.52 14.87 -11.02
CA GLU A 60 -2.30 15.01 -12.23
C GLU A 60 -3.65 14.27 -12.09
N GLY A 61 -4.75 15.04 -12.07
CA GLY A 61 -6.10 14.49 -11.96
C GLY A 61 -6.49 13.99 -10.55
N ILE A 62 -5.68 14.29 -9.51
CA ILE A 62 -6.00 13.94 -8.12
C ILE A 62 -5.67 15.10 -7.16
N ASP A 63 -6.62 15.43 -6.29
CA ASP A 63 -6.47 16.33 -5.14
C ASP A 63 -7.39 15.81 -4.03
N GLU A 64 -6.87 14.85 -3.27
CA GLU A 64 -7.62 14.12 -2.24
C GLU A 64 -6.99 14.35 -0.88
N SER A 65 -7.83 14.57 0.14
CA SER A 65 -7.36 14.65 1.52
C SER A 65 -8.38 14.09 2.48
N GLY A 66 -7.90 13.56 3.59
CA GLY A 66 -8.77 12.94 4.57
C GLY A 66 -7.99 12.30 5.71
N GLU A 67 -8.67 11.40 6.40
CA GLU A 67 -8.16 10.70 7.56
C GLU A 67 -8.48 9.21 7.44
N VAL A 68 -7.53 8.37 7.84
CA VAL A 68 -7.71 6.92 7.87
C VAL A 68 -7.86 6.49 9.31
N GLU A 69 -9.00 5.88 9.62
CA GLU A 69 -9.27 5.32 10.93
C GLU A 69 -8.50 4.00 11.14
N PHE A 70 -8.07 3.77 12.37
CA PHE A 70 -7.46 2.52 12.78
C PHE A 70 -8.42 1.34 12.57
N GLY A 71 -7.92 0.30 11.91
CA GLY A 71 -8.69 -0.88 11.53
C GLY A 71 -9.35 -0.78 10.15
N THR A 72 -9.16 0.30 9.41
CA THR A 72 -9.77 0.50 8.08
C THR A 72 -8.73 0.51 6.96
N MET A 73 -9.22 0.40 5.72
CA MET A 73 -8.43 0.59 4.51
C MET A 73 -9.19 1.48 3.53
N GLN A 74 -8.46 2.22 2.72
CA GLN A 74 -8.98 2.98 1.59
C GLN A 74 -8.12 2.75 0.35
N LEU A 75 -8.73 2.79 -0.83
CA LEU A 75 -8.05 2.69 -2.12
C LEU A 75 -8.28 3.96 -2.92
N LEU A 76 -7.19 4.63 -3.29
CA LEU A 76 -7.21 5.74 -4.23
C LEU A 76 -6.78 5.24 -5.61
N LYS A 77 -7.63 5.47 -6.62
CA LYS A 77 -7.39 5.01 -7.99
C LYS A 77 -6.44 5.95 -8.72
N ILE A 78 -5.14 5.73 -8.52
CA ILE A 78 -4.07 6.39 -9.28
C ILE A 78 -3.53 5.40 -10.30
N ALA A 79 -3.63 5.73 -11.59
CA ALA A 79 -3.30 4.85 -12.70
C ALA A 79 -1.81 4.48 -12.74
N ASP A 80 -1.49 3.39 -13.42
CA ASP A 80 -0.09 3.02 -13.67
C ASP A 80 0.62 4.09 -14.53
N GLY A 81 1.90 4.31 -14.25
CA GLY A 81 2.70 5.40 -14.83
C GLY A 81 2.43 6.79 -14.25
N VAL A 82 1.39 6.98 -13.44
CA VAL A 82 1.09 8.28 -12.81
C VAL A 82 1.72 8.39 -11.42
N THR A 83 2.36 9.53 -11.14
CA THR A 83 2.89 9.87 -9.81
C THR A 83 2.06 10.97 -9.14
N ALA A 84 2.14 11.02 -7.81
CA ALA A 84 1.49 12.04 -6.99
C ALA A 84 2.38 12.38 -5.79
N ARG A 85 2.22 13.60 -5.25
CA ARG A 85 2.85 14.04 -4.01
C ARG A 85 1.93 13.67 -2.84
N ALA A 86 2.45 12.93 -1.87
CA ALA A 86 1.73 12.57 -0.66
C ALA A 86 2.34 13.25 0.55
N VAL A 87 1.52 13.94 1.32
CA VAL A 87 1.81 14.40 2.68
C VAL A 87 1.05 13.50 3.63
N ILE A 88 1.75 12.86 4.57
CA ILE A 88 1.17 11.91 5.52
C ILE A 88 1.53 12.35 6.93
N GLU A 89 0.53 12.46 7.79
CA GLU A 89 0.71 12.86 9.19
C GLU A 89 0.19 11.74 10.10
N PRO A 90 1.08 10.84 10.56
CA PRO A 90 0.71 9.80 11.51
C PRO A 90 0.24 10.41 12.83
N ASN A 91 -0.81 9.83 13.42
CA ASN A 91 -1.15 10.16 14.81
C ASN A 91 -0.07 9.65 15.77
N LYS A 92 -0.02 10.24 16.96
CA LYS A 92 0.87 9.76 18.03
C LYS A 92 0.64 8.28 18.32
N GLY A 93 1.73 7.50 18.39
CA GLY A 93 1.71 6.04 18.48
C GLY A 93 1.84 5.33 17.13
N PHE A 94 1.91 6.07 16.02
CA PHE A 94 2.10 5.55 14.68
C PHE A 94 3.36 6.12 14.01
N ASP A 95 4.12 5.23 13.35
CA ASP A 95 5.33 5.57 12.61
C ASP A 95 5.24 5.08 11.16
N ALA A 96 5.33 6.00 10.21
CA ALA A 96 5.30 5.71 8.78
C ALA A 96 6.70 5.65 8.12
N GLY A 97 7.76 5.53 8.93
CA GLY A 97 9.17 5.45 8.51
C GLY A 97 10.01 6.67 8.89
N GLY A 98 9.40 7.73 9.43
CA GLY A 98 10.07 8.96 9.86
C GLY A 98 10.29 9.06 11.38
N GLY A 99 9.69 8.16 12.17
CA GLY A 99 9.57 8.18 13.62
C GLY A 99 8.14 8.48 14.10
N ASP A 100 7.86 8.19 15.37
CA ASP A 100 6.54 8.33 16.00
C ASP A 100 5.89 9.70 15.77
N GLY A 101 4.70 9.71 15.16
CA GLY A 101 3.90 10.91 14.90
C GLY A 101 4.53 11.92 13.95
N LYS A 102 5.63 11.57 13.26
CA LYS A 102 6.34 12.51 12.39
C LYS A 102 5.72 12.53 10.99
N SER A 103 5.27 13.72 10.60
CA SER A 103 4.84 13.99 9.24
C SER A 103 6.00 13.84 8.26
N PHE A 104 5.68 13.33 7.07
CA PHE A 104 6.62 13.28 5.96
C PHE A 104 5.89 13.56 4.66
N GLU A 105 6.69 13.91 3.67
CA GLU A 105 6.23 14.13 2.31
C GLU A 105 7.07 13.29 1.35
N GLN A 106 6.41 12.62 0.41
CA GLN A 106 7.08 11.78 -0.56
C GLN A 106 6.31 11.70 -1.88
N GLU A 107 7.04 11.56 -2.99
CA GLU A 107 6.44 11.16 -4.25
C GLU A 107 6.03 9.68 -4.20
N ILE A 108 4.76 9.43 -4.49
CA ILE A 108 4.18 8.10 -4.57
C ILE A 108 3.75 7.80 -6.00
N ARG A 109 3.63 6.52 -6.34
CA ARG A 109 3.16 6.10 -7.66
C ARG A 109 1.86 5.33 -7.58
N GLY A 110 1.05 5.50 -8.60
CA GLY A 110 -0.02 4.58 -8.93
C GLY A 110 0.50 3.26 -9.48
N GLY A 111 -0.43 2.46 -9.97
CA GLY A 111 -0.18 1.15 -10.54
C GLY A 111 -1.49 0.50 -10.96
N THR A 112 -1.41 -0.77 -11.33
CA THR A 112 -2.58 -1.55 -11.76
C THR A 112 -3.69 -1.66 -10.70
N VAL A 113 -3.36 -1.47 -9.41
CA VAL A 113 -4.33 -1.41 -8.30
C VAL A 113 -4.61 0.04 -7.89
N GLY A 114 -3.56 0.83 -7.69
CA GLY A 114 -3.61 2.20 -7.21
C GLY A 114 -2.86 2.39 -5.88
N VAL A 115 -3.26 3.40 -5.10
CA VAL A 115 -2.63 3.71 -3.81
C VAL A 115 -3.51 3.21 -2.66
N ILE A 116 -2.94 2.33 -1.84
CA ILE A 116 -3.60 1.74 -0.69
C ILE A 116 -3.23 2.55 0.55
N LEU A 117 -4.23 3.07 1.25
CA LEU A 117 -4.10 3.65 2.57
C LEU A 117 -4.55 2.60 3.59
N ASP A 118 -3.62 2.07 4.38
CA ASP A 118 -3.83 0.92 5.26
C ASP A 118 -3.65 1.34 6.73
N GLY A 119 -4.77 1.53 7.42
CA GLY A 119 -4.83 1.86 8.83
C GLY A 119 -4.99 0.65 9.75
N ARG A 120 -4.79 -0.59 9.29
CA ARG A 120 -5.04 -1.79 10.10
C ARG A 120 -4.07 -2.00 11.27
N GLY A 121 -2.98 -1.22 11.31
CA GLY A 121 -1.93 -1.33 12.30
C GLY A 121 -0.82 -2.30 11.93
N ARG A 122 0.34 -2.14 12.57
CA ARG A 122 1.43 -3.13 12.56
C ARG A 122 2.00 -3.29 13.98
N PRO A 123 2.10 -4.52 14.52
CA PRO A 123 1.66 -5.79 13.91
C PRO A 123 0.15 -5.83 13.64
N LEU A 124 -0.26 -6.59 12.62
CA LEU A 124 -1.68 -6.72 12.29
C LEU A 124 -2.36 -7.63 13.31
N GLU A 125 -3.30 -7.09 14.06
CA GLU A 125 -4.11 -7.85 15.01
C GLU A 125 -5.53 -8.05 14.46
N LEU A 126 -5.97 -9.30 14.41
CA LEU A 126 -7.34 -9.64 14.05
C LEU A 126 -8.23 -9.62 15.31
N PRO A 127 -9.49 -9.18 15.19
CA PRO A 127 -10.45 -9.34 16.28
C PRO A 127 -10.55 -10.80 16.73
N ALA A 128 -10.53 -11.05 18.03
CA ALA A 128 -10.58 -12.41 18.58
C ALA A 128 -11.95 -13.09 18.36
N GLU A 129 -13.02 -12.31 18.32
CA GLU A 129 -14.38 -12.79 18.05
C GLU A 129 -14.54 -13.06 16.54
N ARG A 130 -15.02 -14.26 16.20
CA ARG A 130 -15.02 -14.78 14.81
C ARG A 130 -15.85 -13.93 13.87
N ASP A 131 -17.03 -13.47 14.28
CA ASP A 131 -17.88 -12.65 13.43
C ASP A 131 -17.30 -11.24 13.25
N ALA A 132 -16.68 -10.68 14.29
CA ALA A 132 -15.95 -9.42 14.20
C ALA A 132 -14.75 -9.52 13.25
N CYS A 133 -13.99 -10.62 13.31
CA CYS A 133 -12.89 -10.90 12.40
C CYS A 133 -13.39 -10.99 10.95
N ARG A 134 -14.46 -11.76 10.72
CA ARG A 134 -15.08 -11.89 9.40
C ARG A 134 -15.57 -10.53 8.87
N ARG A 135 -16.24 -9.73 9.69
CA ARG A 135 -16.72 -8.38 9.31
C ARG A 135 -15.55 -7.48 8.91
N ALA A 136 -14.45 -7.48 9.68
CA ALA A 136 -13.27 -6.69 9.38
C ALA A 136 -12.66 -7.09 8.02
N VAL A 137 -12.42 -8.38 7.79
CA VAL A 137 -11.86 -8.89 6.53
C VAL A 137 -12.76 -8.57 5.33
N VAL A 138 -14.08 -8.74 5.46
CA VAL A 138 -15.04 -8.39 4.40
C VAL A 138 -15.01 -6.88 4.10
N ALA A 139 -14.93 -6.03 5.13
CA ALA A 139 -14.82 -4.58 4.96
C ALA A 139 -13.52 -4.21 4.21
N TRP A 140 -12.39 -4.83 4.57
CA TRP A 140 -11.11 -4.62 3.88
C TRP A 140 -11.18 -5.04 2.41
N ASN A 141 -11.74 -6.21 2.11
CA ASN A 141 -11.91 -6.68 0.74
C ASN A 141 -12.80 -5.73 -0.08
N ARG A 142 -13.90 -5.23 0.50
CA ARG A 142 -14.77 -4.24 -0.15
C ARG A 142 -14.04 -2.93 -0.43
N ALA A 143 -13.26 -2.44 0.52
CA ALA A 143 -12.48 -1.21 0.36
C ALA A 143 -11.44 -1.30 -0.78
N GLN A 144 -11.00 -2.52 -1.12
CA GLN A 144 -10.06 -2.78 -2.21
C GLN A 144 -10.77 -3.22 -3.51
N SER A 145 -12.10 -3.14 -3.56
CA SER A 145 -12.93 -3.63 -4.68
C SER A 145 -12.74 -5.12 -5.00
N LEU A 146 -12.35 -5.94 -4.01
CA LEU A 146 -12.14 -7.39 -4.14
C LEU A 146 -13.39 -8.21 -3.77
N ALA A 147 -14.43 -7.57 -3.25
CA ALA A 147 -15.62 -8.27 -2.74
C ALA A 147 -16.52 -8.89 -3.82
N GLU A 148 -16.29 -8.59 -5.11
CA GLU A 148 -17.00 -9.21 -6.23
C GLU A 148 -16.34 -10.50 -6.74
N LEU A 149 -15.22 -10.92 -6.12
CA LEU A 149 -14.47 -12.12 -6.53
C LEU A 149 -14.86 -13.41 -5.78
N ASN A 150 -15.93 -13.39 -4.97
CA ASN A 150 -16.42 -14.54 -4.20
C ASN A 150 -17.93 -14.74 -4.33
#